data_AF-A0A0U3D0J6-F1
#
_entry.id   AF-A0A0U3D0J6-F1
#
_cell.length_a   1.000
_cell.length_b   1.000
_cell.length_c   1.000
_cell.angle_alpha   90.00
_cell.angle_beta   90.00
_cell.angle_gamma   90.00
#
_symmetry.space_group_name_H-M   'P 1'
#
loop_
_entity.id
_entity.type
_entity.pdbx_description
1 polymer ?
#
loop_
_entity_poly.entity_id
_entity_poly.type
_entity_poly.pdbx_seq_one_letter_code
_entity_poly.pdbx_strand_id
1 'polypeptide(L)'
;MNALSQIKRTALPVLLASAALLSACTTTGTVSERAPDAPPPVARGPVGDFELAQFQRAKDLEQKGQWAEAAWAWEVLTVLRPQEQSYRERLLAVQGQIDAGVAERMQKAQQAQAKGDLDGATQHYLAALGLQPDNAKAADALRAIEKERNKRSYLGTPSRITLRRAAEPKPLTPAQAKAAAAKEAREAKEAAAREAREAKEAARLAEKAAGKDAAKDAPKAVAQGGGKSDAKVAAKDAAGDATAKDTGKDSGKEAVKTAAAKPAGKEAAGDGGKDAVTGTAGKGARTEAAAATAAPGGGGDRNELEHIAMLSAQGEVDEAIALLERRSAQDRRDPSARRLLADLYVRKAERVAVTDRAGGISWLQKCLKIDGKHPRALALMRQWIDASAALGTGGGKTVTAAGPAVPGARSVR
;
A
#
# COMPACT_ATOMS: atom_id res chain seq x y z
N MET A 1 -2.03 -20.11 36.61
CA MET A 1 -1.24 -18.88 36.80
C MET A 1 -1.65 -17.93 35.67
N ASN A 2 -2.34 -16.87 36.06
CA ASN A 2 -3.30 -16.11 35.26
C ASN A 2 -2.65 -14.88 34.60
N ALA A 3 -2.93 -14.65 33.32
CA ALA A 3 -2.75 -13.34 32.69
C ALA A 3 -3.85 -13.11 31.64
N LEU A 4 -5.05 -12.88 32.15
CA LEU A 4 -6.14 -12.20 31.46
C LEU A 4 -6.34 -10.85 32.15
N SER A 5 -6.70 -9.82 31.36
CA SER A 5 -7.39 -8.58 31.72
C SER A 5 -6.61 -7.27 31.53
N GLN A 6 -7.36 -6.25 31.07
CA GLN A 6 -7.07 -4.81 31.02
C GLN A 6 -6.57 -4.23 29.68
N ILE A 7 -7.43 -4.16 28.67
CA ILE A 7 -7.52 -2.93 27.85
C ILE A 7 -8.97 -2.45 27.92
N LYS A 8 -9.21 -1.60 28.90
CA LYS A 8 -10.48 -0.90 29.09
C LYS A 8 -10.63 0.17 28.02
N ARG A 9 -11.82 0.15 27.43
CA ARG A 9 -12.45 1.22 26.66
C ARG A 9 -12.32 2.55 27.42
N THR A 10 -11.81 3.58 26.77
CA THR A 10 -12.12 4.97 27.13
C THR A 10 -12.75 5.64 25.91
N ALA A 11 -14.01 6.00 26.09
CA ALA A 11 -14.81 6.75 25.15
C ALA A 11 -14.40 8.24 25.17
N LEU A 12 -14.51 8.87 24.00
CA LEU A 12 -14.79 10.31 23.82
C LEU A 12 -15.93 10.74 24.78
N PRO A 13 -15.99 11.99 25.29
CA PRO A 13 -16.29 13.15 24.43
C PRO A 13 -15.89 14.56 24.96
N VAL A 14 -15.39 15.47 24.10
CA VAL A 14 -15.48 16.95 24.29
C VAL A 14 -15.40 17.59 22.88
N LEU A 15 -16.49 18.01 22.21
CA LEU A 15 -17.26 19.26 22.36
C LEU A 15 -16.43 20.56 22.32
N LEU A 16 -16.52 21.25 21.18
CA LEU A 16 -16.83 22.69 21.09
C LEU A 16 -15.76 23.74 21.47
N ALA A 17 -15.01 24.23 20.47
CA ALA A 17 -14.52 25.62 20.37
C ALA A 17 -14.11 25.86 18.89
N SER A 18 -14.96 26.42 18.03
CA SER A 18 -15.31 27.85 17.92
C SER A 18 -14.10 28.74 17.57
N ALA A 19 -13.99 29.02 16.27
CA ALA A 19 -13.78 30.34 15.67
C ALA A 19 -12.94 31.37 16.44
N ALA A 20 -11.72 31.62 15.94
CA ALA A 20 -11.14 32.94 15.66
C ALA A 20 -9.63 32.77 15.51
N LEU A 21 -9.09 33.09 14.34
CA LEU A 21 -7.78 33.73 14.08
C LEU A 21 -7.46 33.62 12.59
N LEU A 22 -8.32 34.23 11.77
CA LEU A 22 -7.86 34.88 10.54
C LEU A 22 -7.30 36.24 10.97
N SER A 23 -6.01 36.27 11.28
CA SER A 23 -5.28 37.52 11.49
C SER A 23 -4.07 37.56 10.56
N ALA A 24 -4.21 38.43 9.56
CA ALA A 24 -3.17 39.27 8.98
C ALA A 24 -1.77 38.67 8.71
N CYS A 25 -1.51 38.35 7.43
CA CYS A 25 -0.21 38.59 6.79
C CYS A 25 -0.45 39.19 5.40
N THR A 26 -0.99 40.41 5.35
CA THR A 26 -0.95 41.24 4.14
C THR A 26 0.41 41.94 4.08
N THR A 27 1.43 41.24 3.60
CA THR A 27 2.69 41.87 3.23
C THR A 27 2.50 42.57 1.89
N THR A 28 2.30 43.89 1.96
CA THR A 28 2.38 44.81 0.83
C THR A 28 3.84 44.99 0.44
N GLY A 29 4.33 44.17 -0.50
CA GLY A 29 5.61 44.38 -1.16
C GLY A 29 5.52 45.57 -2.11
N THR A 30 6.27 46.62 -1.83
CA THR A 30 6.49 47.76 -2.72
C THR A 30 7.24 47.29 -3.96
N VAL A 31 6.55 47.25 -5.10
CA VAL A 31 7.17 47.03 -6.42
C VAL A 31 7.95 48.30 -6.77
N SER A 32 9.26 48.25 -6.56
CA SER A 32 10.20 49.24 -7.08
C SER A 32 10.41 48.94 -8.56
N GLU A 33 9.91 49.85 -9.41
CA GLU A 33 10.05 49.84 -10.85
C GLU A 33 11.53 49.94 -11.23
N ARG A 34 12.13 48.80 -11.61
CA ARG A 34 13.54 48.68 -11.95
C ARG A 34 13.70 48.50 -13.45
N ALA A 35 14.62 49.31 -14.00
CA ALA A 35 14.97 49.43 -15.41
C ALA A 35 15.17 48.07 -16.14
N PRO A 36 14.71 47.97 -17.40
CA PRO A 36 14.89 46.79 -18.24
C PRO A 36 16.31 46.76 -18.80
N ASP A 37 17.12 45.75 -18.42
CA ASP A 37 18.19 45.09 -19.22
C ASP A 37 19.33 44.44 -18.40
N ALA A 38 19.19 44.30 -17.08
CA ALA A 38 20.06 43.41 -16.31
C ALA A 38 19.32 42.11 -15.92
N PRO A 39 19.84 40.90 -16.20
CA PRO A 39 19.26 39.68 -15.65
C PRO A 39 19.23 39.83 -14.12
N PRO A 40 18.06 39.64 -13.49
CA PRO A 40 17.90 39.96 -12.08
C PRO A 40 18.89 39.12 -11.25
N PRO A 41 19.67 39.73 -10.34
CA PRO A 41 20.37 38.93 -9.34
C PRO A 41 19.29 38.16 -8.59
N VAL A 42 19.29 36.84 -8.72
CA VAL A 42 18.46 35.95 -7.90
C VAL A 42 18.77 36.28 -6.45
N ALA A 43 17.87 37.03 -5.81
CA ALA A 43 17.97 37.38 -4.41
C ALA A 43 17.97 36.07 -3.64
N ARG A 44 19.16 35.64 -3.21
CA ARG A 44 19.32 34.57 -2.23
C ARG A 44 18.65 35.10 -0.96
N GLY A 45 17.36 34.80 -0.79
CA GLY A 45 16.72 34.93 0.51
C GLY A 45 17.55 34.20 1.56
N PRO A 46 17.39 34.51 2.85
CA PRO A 46 18.14 33.83 3.91
C PRO A 46 17.85 32.34 3.81
N VAL A 47 18.80 31.58 3.25
CA VAL A 47 18.73 30.11 3.07
C VAL A 47 18.38 29.43 4.40
N GLY A 48 18.69 30.09 5.53
CA GLY A 48 18.37 29.65 6.88
C GLY A 48 16.87 29.44 7.16
N ASP A 49 15.95 30.25 6.64
CA ASP A 49 14.52 30.09 7.00
C ASP A 49 13.91 28.84 6.35
N PHE A 50 14.25 28.61 5.08
CA PHE A 50 13.84 27.39 4.37
C PHE A 50 14.50 26.14 4.96
N GLU A 51 15.80 26.23 5.28
CA GLU A 51 16.55 25.15 5.93
C GLU A 51 15.92 24.77 7.28
N LEU A 52 15.59 25.77 8.11
CA LEU A 52 14.92 25.56 9.40
C LEU A 52 13.54 24.92 9.23
N ALA A 53 12.75 25.38 8.25
CA ALA A 53 11.44 24.79 7.96
C ALA A 53 11.54 23.33 7.48
N GLN A 54 12.51 23.01 6.62
CA GLN A 54 12.74 21.62 6.17
C GLN A 54 13.22 20.74 7.31
N PHE A 55 14.09 21.26 8.18
CA PHE A 55 14.54 20.54 9.37
C PHE A 55 13.42 20.25 10.36
N GLN A 56 12.53 21.22 10.63
CA GLN A 56 11.35 21.01 11.46
C GLN A 56 10.41 19.98 10.83
N ARG A 57 10.15 20.08 9.52
CA ARG A 57 9.35 19.10 8.79
C ARG A 57 9.92 17.69 8.89
N ALA A 58 11.23 17.52 8.69
CA ALA A 58 11.88 16.22 8.78
C ALA A 58 11.70 15.60 10.17
N LYS A 59 11.88 16.40 11.24
CA LYS A 59 11.65 15.96 12.62
C LYS A 59 10.20 15.58 12.91
N ASP A 60 9.24 16.37 12.43
CA ASP A 60 7.83 16.07 12.61
C ASP A 60 7.44 14.75 11.91
N LEU A 61 8.02 14.48 10.74
CA LEU A 61 7.80 13.23 9.99
C LEU A 61 8.41 12.03 10.69
N GLU A 62 9.61 12.17 11.29
CA GLU A 62 10.20 11.14 12.15
C GLU A 62 9.31 10.82 13.35
N GLN A 63 8.79 11.85 14.05
CA GLN A 63 7.91 11.67 15.21
C GLN A 63 6.59 10.98 14.84
N LYS A 64 6.07 11.25 13.64
CA LYS A 64 4.87 10.59 13.10
C LYS A 64 5.13 9.17 12.60
N GLY A 65 6.39 8.73 12.54
CA GLY A 65 6.77 7.43 11.97
C GLY A 65 6.63 7.37 10.44
N GLN A 66 6.59 8.52 9.75
CA GLN A 66 6.54 8.62 8.30
C GLN A 66 7.95 8.57 7.71
N TRP A 67 8.63 7.42 7.88
CA TRP A 67 10.06 7.27 7.59
C TRP A 67 10.46 7.61 6.15
N ALA A 68 9.65 7.22 5.16
CA ALA A 68 9.93 7.49 3.74
C ALA A 68 9.92 9.00 3.42
N GLU A 69 8.93 9.73 3.93
CA GLU A 69 8.86 11.19 3.73
C GLU A 69 9.97 11.90 4.52
N ALA A 70 10.29 11.41 5.73
CA ALA A 70 11.39 11.93 6.53
C ALA A 70 12.74 11.78 5.80
N ALA A 71 13.01 10.61 5.20
CA ALA A 71 14.23 10.37 4.43
C ALA A 71 14.37 11.39 3.29
N TRP A 72 13.30 11.64 2.54
CA TRP A 72 13.33 12.63 1.46
C TRP A 72 13.60 14.05 1.95
N ALA A 73 13.03 14.44 3.10
CA ALA A 73 13.29 15.74 3.70
C ALA A 73 14.77 15.88 4.15
N TRP A 74 15.36 14.82 4.71
CA TRP A 74 16.79 14.81 5.06
C TRP A 74 17.70 14.83 3.83
N GLU A 75 17.34 14.14 2.74
CA GLU A 75 18.08 14.20 1.48
C GLU A 75 18.15 15.62 0.94
N VAL A 76 17.03 16.34 0.92
CA VAL A 76 17.00 17.76 0.53
C VAL A 76 17.99 18.59 1.37
N LEU A 77 18.03 18.37 2.69
CA LEU A 77 18.99 19.06 3.58
C LEU A 77 20.44 18.70 3.26
N THR A 78 20.75 17.43 2.98
CA THR A 78 22.12 17.02 2.58
C THR A 78 22.56 17.61 1.24
N VAL A 79 21.62 17.84 0.32
CA VAL A 79 21.89 18.49 -0.97
C VAL A 79 22.18 19.99 -0.77
N LEU A 80 21.45 20.66 0.13
CA LEU A 80 21.66 22.08 0.44
C LEU A 80 22.96 22.33 1.22
N ARG A 81 23.31 21.44 2.15
CA ARG A 81 24.47 21.56 3.04
C ARG A 81 25.31 20.27 3.00
N PRO A 82 26.06 20.01 1.93
CA PRO A 82 26.84 18.78 1.82
C PRO A 82 27.95 18.67 2.87
N GLN A 83 28.41 19.77 3.46
CA GLN A 83 29.47 19.75 4.48
C GLN A 83 28.97 19.38 5.88
N GLU A 84 27.67 19.40 6.11
CA GLU A 84 27.11 19.11 7.43
C GLU A 84 26.96 17.60 7.63
N GLN A 85 27.80 17.02 8.49
CA GLN A 85 27.77 15.58 8.78
C GLN A 85 26.50 15.16 9.53
N SER A 86 25.93 16.06 10.35
CA SER A 86 24.74 15.79 11.17
C SER A 86 23.54 15.32 10.33
N TYR A 87 23.30 15.95 9.17
CA TYR A 87 22.20 15.59 8.26
C TYR A 87 22.43 14.24 7.59
N ARG A 88 23.67 13.91 7.23
CA ARG A 88 24.02 12.62 6.64
C ARG A 88 23.84 11.49 7.64
N GLU A 89 24.29 11.68 8.88
CA GLU A 89 24.09 10.71 9.96
C GLU A 89 22.60 10.48 10.23
N ARG A 90 21.78 11.54 10.26
CA ARG A 90 20.33 11.44 10.38
C ARG A 90 19.68 10.70 9.21
N LEU A 91 20.10 11.01 7.99
CA LEU A 91 19.62 10.30 6.80
C LEU A 91 19.92 8.80 6.87
N LEU A 92 21.15 8.41 7.22
CA LEU A 92 21.54 7.01 7.39
C LEU A 92 20.73 6.33 8.50
N ALA A 93 20.47 7.02 9.61
CA ALA A 93 19.65 6.50 10.70
C ALA A 93 18.20 6.24 10.25
N VAL A 94 17.60 7.18 9.50
CA VAL A 94 16.24 7.01 8.95
C VAL A 94 16.21 5.90 7.90
N GLN A 95 17.21 5.80 7.03
CA GLN A 95 17.34 4.69 6.07
C GLN A 95 17.41 3.34 6.79
N GLY A 96 18.17 3.24 7.89
CA GLY A 96 18.20 2.02 8.72
C GLY A 96 16.83 1.66 9.32
N GLN A 97 16.01 2.65 9.70
CA GLN A 97 14.63 2.41 10.16
C GLN A 97 13.71 1.91 9.03
N ILE A 98 13.88 2.45 7.81
CA ILE A 98 13.17 1.98 6.62
C ILE A 98 13.53 0.52 6.35
N ASP A 99 14.81 0.17 6.33
CA ASP A 99 15.29 -1.19 6.09
C ASP A 99 14.76 -2.18 7.14
N ALA A 100 14.77 -1.80 8.42
CA ALA A 100 14.20 -2.61 9.49
C ALA A 100 12.68 -2.82 9.30
N GLY A 101 11.95 -1.76 8.96
CA GLY A 101 10.51 -1.83 8.71
C GLY A 101 10.16 -2.66 7.47
N VAL A 102 10.99 -2.64 6.43
CA VAL A 102 10.86 -3.50 5.25
C VAL A 102 11.14 -4.95 5.61
N ALA A 103 12.21 -5.24 6.36
CA ALA A 103 12.55 -6.59 6.79
C ALA A 103 11.43 -7.23 7.63
N GLU A 104 10.85 -6.49 8.57
CA GLU A 104 9.73 -6.96 9.39
C GLU A 104 8.50 -7.31 8.54
N ARG A 105 8.14 -6.44 7.58
CA ARG A 105 7.00 -6.67 6.67
C ARG A 105 7.25 -7.86 5.74
N MET A 106 8.47 -8.00 5.23
CA MET A 106 8.87 -9.16 4.42
C MET A 106 8.75 -10.46 5.21
N GLN A 107 9.17 -10.48 6.48
CA GLN A 107 9.03 -11.66 7.34
C GLN A 107 7.56 -12.00 7.60
N LYS A 108 6.70 -11.01 7.89
CA LYS A 108 5.26 -11.22 8.06
C LYS A 108 4.60 -11.74 6.78
N ALA A 109 4.99 -11.20 5.62
CA ALA A 109 4.51 -11.66 4.32
C ALA A 109 4.85 -13.14 4.09
N GLN A 110 6.10 -13.54 4.36
CA GLN A 110 6.54 -14.93 4.25
C GLN A 110 5.79 -15.86 5.22
N GLN A 111 5.53 -15.41 6.45
CA GLN A 111 4.72 -16.18 7.41
C GLN A 111 3.27 -16.36 6.95
N ALA A 112 2.64 -15.30 6.41
CA ALA A 112 1.28 -15.39 5.84
C ALA A 112 1.26 -16.34 4.64
N GLN A 113 2.27 -16.26 3.77
CA GLN A 113 2.44 -17.14 2.62
C GLN A 113 2.63 -18.60 3.04
N ALA A 114 3.43 -18.88 4.07
CA ALA A 114 3.63 -20.22 4.63
C ALA A 114 2.35 -20.80 5.24
N LYS A 115 1.47 -19.94 5.76
CA LYS A 115 0.13 -20.33 6.25
C LYS A 115 -0.88 -20.56 5.12
N GLY A 116 -0.54 -20.22 3.87
CA GLY A 116 -1.45 -20.27 2.73
C GLY A 116 -2.36 -19.04 2.59
N ASP A 117 -2.18 -18.03 3.43
CA ASP A 117 -2.90 -16.75 3.35
C ASP A 117 -2.24 -15.84 2.31
N LEU A 118 -2.61 -16.04 1.05
CA LEU A 118 -2.06 -15.28 -0.09
C LEU A 118 -2.49 -13.80 -0.06
N ASP A 119 -3.67 -13.50 0.47
CA ASP A 119 -4.18 -12.14 0.60
C ASP A 119 -3.39 -11.35 1.65
N GLY A 120 -3.20 -11.93 2.85
CA GLY A 120 -2.37 -11.34 3.90
C GLY A 120 -0.91 -11.15 3.45
N ALA A 121 -0.35 -12.14 2.74
CA ALA A 121 1.00 -12.02 2.17
C ALA A 121 1.10 -10.85 1.18
N THR A 122 0.10 -10.70 0.30
CA THR A 122 0.04 -9.60 -0.69
C THR A 122 0.03 -8.23 -0.02
N GLN A 123 -0.80 -8.05 1.02
CA GLN A 123 -0.86 -6.79 1.76
C GLN A 123 0.48 -6.42 2.40
N HIS A 124 1.18 -7.39 2.98
CA HIS A 124 2.49 -7.15 3.60
C HIS A 124 3.59 -6.84 2.58
N TYR A 125 3.63 -7.52 1.43
CA TYR A 125 4.57 -7.18 0.37
C TYR A 125 4.30 -5.79 -0.22
N LEU A 126 3.04 -5.41 -0.43
CA LEU A 126 2.69 -4.06 -0.87
C LEU A 126 3.08 -3.00 0.18
N ALA A 127 2.88 -3.28 1.47
CA ALA A 127 3.33 -2.38 2.53
C ALA A 127 4.86 -2.23 2.58
N ALA A 128 5.62 -3.28 2.22
CA ALA A 128 7.07 -3.19 2.08
C ALA A 128 7.46 -2.32 0.87
N LEU A 129 6.78 -2.46 -0.26
CA LEU A 129 6.98 -1.62 -1.46
C LEU A 129 6.60 -0.16 -1.23
N GLY A 130 5.64 0.11 -0.35
CA GLY A 130 5.30 1.48 0.06
C GLY A 130 6.42 2.19 0.82
N LEU A 131 7.31 1.44 1.48
CA LEU A 131 8.52 1.99 2.12
C LEU A 131 9.72 2.03 1.15
N GLN A 132 9.88 1.00 0.31
CA GLN A 132 10.94 0.90 -0.68
C GLN A 132 10.38 0.44 -2.03
N PRO A 133 10.10 1.37 -2.97
CA PRO A 133 9.49 1.02 -4.26
C PRO A 133 10.40 0.12 -5.12
N ASP A 134 11.72 0.20 -4.92
CA ASP A 134 12.72 -0.54 -5.70
C ASP A 134 13.05 -1.93 -5.12
N ASN A 135 12.27 -2.43 -4.15
CA ASN A 135 12.53 -3.73 -3.55
C ASN A 135 12.14 -4.89 -4.50
N ALA A 136 13.11 -5.34 -5.29
CA ALA A 136 12.93 -6.42 -6.26
C ALA A 136 12.36 -7.71 -5.64
N LYS A 137 12.77 -8.07 -4.42
CA LYS A 137 12.32 -9.31 -3.75
C LYS A 137 10.82 -9.28 -3.46
N ALA A 138 10.29 -8.15 -3.00
CA ALA A 138 8.85 -7.99 -2.75
C ALA A 138 8.06 -8.02 -4.06
N ALA A 139 8.54 -7.36 -5.11
CA ALA A 139 7.91 -7.37 -6.43
C ALA A 139 7.87 -8.77 -7.06
N ASP A 140 8.96 -9.54 -6.95
CA ASP A 140 9.02 -10.91 -7.45
C ASP A 140 8.09 -11.86 -6.68
N ALA A 141 7.99 -11.68 -5.35
CA ALA A 141 7.07 -12.45 -4.52
C ALA A 141 5.60 -12.20 -4.90
N LEU A 142 5.23 -10.94 -5.20
CA LEU A 142 3.89 -10.61 -5.69
C LEU A 142 3.59 -11.27 -7.04
N ARG A 143 4.55 -11.27 -7.98
CA ARG A 143 4.41 -12.00 -9.26
C ARG A 143 4.23 -13.49 -9.04
N ALA A 144 4.91 -14.08 -8.06
CA ALA A 144 4.77 -15.49 -7.71
C ALA A 144 3.38 -15.81 -7.13
N ILE A 145 2.87 -14.96 -6.22
CA ILE A 145 1.52 -15.10 -5.66
C ILE A 145 0.48 -15.02 -6.78
N GLU A 146 0.63 -14.08 -7.71
CA GLU A 146 -0.30 -13.92 -8.83
C GLU A 146 -0.27 -15.13 -9.77
N LYS A 147 0.90 -15.69 -10.07
CA LYS A 147 1.02 -16.95 -10.83
C LYS A 147 0.32 -18.12 -10.11
N GLU A 148 0.47 -18.23 -8.80
CA GLU A 148 -0.17 -19.27 -8.00
C GLU A 148 -1.70 -19.08 -7.96
N ARG A 149 -2.19 -17.85 -7.83
CA ARG A 149 -3.63 -17.54 -7.94
C ARG A 149 -4.20 -17.91 -9.29
N ASN A 150 -3.52 -17.51 -10.35
CA ASN A 150 -3.91 -17.88 -11.71
C ASN A 150 -3.92 -19.39 -11.87
N LYS A 151 -2.86 -20.08 -11.45
CA LYS A 151 -2.80 -21.55 -11.47
C LYS A 151 -3.97 -22.19 -10.72
N ARG A 152 -4.33 -21.69 -9.53
CA ARG A 152 -5.50 -22.15 -8.77
C ARG A 152 -6.83 -21.81 -9.46
N SER A 153 -6.95 -20.68 -10.12
CA SER A 153 -8.15 -20.30 -10.87
C SER A 153 -8.35 -21.18 -12.11
N TYR A 154 -7.28 -21.36 -12.89
CA TYR A 154 -7.28 -22.15 -14.13
C TYR A 154 -7.38 -23.66 -13.88
N LEU A 155 -6.79 -24.18 -12.79
CA LEU A 155 -6.88 -25.61 -12.44
C LEU A 155 -8.05 -25.93 -11.51
N GLY A 156 -8.50 -24.96 -10.72
CA GLY A 156 -9.45 -25.13 -9.62
C GLY A 156 -10.88 -24.68 -9.93
N THR A 157 -11.13 -24.12 -11.12
CA THR A 157 -12.44 -24.31 -11.73
C THR A 157 -12.38 -25.70 -12.35
N PRO A 158 -12.85 -26.79 -11.68
CA PRO A 158 -13.08 -28.01 -12.42
C PRO A 158 -14.00 -27.57 -13.55
N SER A 159 -13.52 -27.74 -14.78
CA SER A 159 -14.31 -27.57 -15.98
C SER A 159 -15.55 -28.46 -15.84
N ARG A 160 -16.58 -27.94 -15.17
CA ARG A 160 -17.96 -28.43 -15.17
C ARG A 160 -18.59 -28.26 -16.54
N ILE A 161 -17.86 -27.64 -17.46
CA ILE A 161 -18.19 -27.51 -18.86
C ILE A 161 -17.55 -28.69 -19.59
N THR A 162 -18.32 -29.77 -19.64
CA THR A 162 -18.43 -30.70 -20.76
C THR A 162 -17.23 -31.56 -21.17
N LEU A 163 -16.42 -32.05 -20.23
CA LEU A 163 -16.00 -33.45 -20.41
C LEU A 163 -17.22 -34.30 -20.08
N ARG A 164 -17.96 -34.66 -21.14
CA ARG A 164 -18.78 -35.87 -21.17
C ARG A 164 -18.08 -36.94 -20.33
N ARG A 165 -18.89 -37.65 -19.55
CA ARG A 165 -18.68 -39.01 -19.02
C ARG A 165 -17.84 -39.87 -19.98
N ALA A 166 -16.53 -39.61 -20.04
CA ALA A 166 -15.55 -40.51 -20.60
C ALA A 166 -15.41 -41.58 -19.54
N ALA A 167 -15.65 -42.81 -19.98
CA ALA A 167 -15.66 -44.04 -19.20
C ALA A 167 -14.76 -43.96 -17.97
N GLU A 168 -15.36 -44.29 -16.82
CA GLU A 168 -14.68 -44.52 -15.56
C GLU A 168 -13.35 -45.25 -15.82
N PRO A 169 -12.20 -44.70 -15.38
CA PRO A 169 -10.95 -45.39 -15.52
C PRO A 169 -11.10 -46.72 -14.78
N LYS A 170 -10.95 -47.82 -15.53
CA LYS A 170 -10.94 -49.19 -14.99
C LYS A 170 -10.10 -49.18 -13.71
N PRO A 171 -10.64 -49.68 -12.57
CA PRO A 171 -9.90 -49.70 -11.32
C PRO A 171 -8.55 -50.36 -11.57
N LEU A 172 -7.48 -49.61 -11.29
CA LEU A 172 -6.11 -50.11 -11.38
C LEU A 172 -6.05 -51.42 -10.61
N THR A 173 -5.56 -52.46 -11.27
CA THR A 173 -5.35 -53.75 -10.62
C THR A 173 -4.46 -53.55 -9.38
N PRO A 174 -4.65 -54.32 -8.30
CA PRO A 174 -3.83 -54.18 -7.09
C PRO A 174 -2.32 -54.28 -7.37
N ALA A 175 -1.92 -54.93 -8.47
CA ALA A 175 -0.54 -54.95 -8.96
C ALA A 175 -0.03 -53.57 -9.41
N GLN A 176 -0.85 -52.80 -10.13
CA GLN A 176 -0.50 -51.46 -10.60
C GLN A 176 -0.49 -50.43 -9.46
N ALA A 177 -1.40 -50.57 -8.49
CA ALA A 177 -1.38 -49.75 -7.26
C ALA A 177 -0.10 -49.99 -6.44
N LYS A 178 0.34 -51.25 -6.32
CA LYS A 178 1.59 -51.59 -5.64
C LYS A 178 2.83 -51.10 -6.39
N ALA A 179 2.81 -51.11 -7.72
CA ALA A 179 3.88 -50.57 -8.54
C ALA A 179 3.98 -49.03 -8.44
N ALA A 180 2.84 -48.34 -8.39
CA ALA A 180 2.80 -46.89 -8.17
C ALA A 180 3.33 -46.51 -6.78
N ALA A 181 2.89 -47.21 -5.73
CA ALA A 181 3.37 -46.98 -4.37
C ALA A 181 4.88 -47.29 -4.23
N ALA A 182 5.40 -48.31 -4.93
CA ALA A 182 6.82 -48.62 -4.94
C ALA A 182 7.65 -47.53 -5.66
N LYS A 183 7.08 -46.92 -6.71
CA LYS A 183 7.73 -45.82 -7.42
C LYS A 183 7.79 -44.54 -6.56
N GLU A 184 6.68 -44.16 -5.92
CA GLU A 184 6.65 -43.04 -4.96
C GLU A 184 7.62 -43.26 -3.80
N ALA A 185 7.70 -44.47 -3.24
CA ALA A 185 8.64 -44.79 -2.18
C ALA A 185 10.11 -44.66 -2.62
N ARG A 186 10.42 -44.96 -3.90
CA ARG A 186 11.77 -44.81 -4.46
C ARG A 186 12.12 -43.33 -4.71
N GLU A 187 11.19 -42.55 -5.24
CA GLU A 187 11.37 -41.10 -5.42
C GLU A 187 11.51 -40.38 -4.08
N ALA A 188 10.70 -40.75 -3.06
CA ALA A 188 10.83 -40.20 -1.71
C ALA A 188 12.19 -40.53 -1.07
N LYS A 189 12.70 -41.75 -1.28
CA LYS A 189 14.02 -42.16 -0.77
C LYS A 189 15.17 -41.45 -1.50
N GLU A 190 15.03 -41.19 -2.80
CA GLU A 190 16.01 -40.41 -3.56
C GLU A 190 16.01 -38.93 -3.15
N ALA A 191 14.83 -38.35 -2.90
CA ALA A 191 14.69 -36.98 -2.40
C ALA A 191 15.38 -36.81 -1.03
N ALA A 192 15.13 -37.72 -0.08
CA ALA A 192 15.78 -37.71 1.23
C ALA A 192 17.31 -37.87 1.13
N ALA A 193 17.80 -38.66 0.18
CA ALA A 193 19.23 -38.82 -0.05
C ALA A 193 19.89 -37.56 -0.65
N ARG A 194 19.17 -36.79 -1.48
CA ARG A 194 19.65 -35.50 -2.01
C ARG A 194 19.73 -34.45 -0.91
N GLU A 195 18.69 -34.32 -0.09
CA GLU A 195 18.66 -33.39 1.04
C GLU A 195 19.80 -33.68 2.04
N ALA A 196 20.08 -34.97 2.31
CA ALA A 196 21.21 -35.36 3.16
C ALA A 196 22.59 -35.05 2.55
N ARG A 197 22.72 -35.01 1.22
CA ARG A 197 23.96 -34.61 0.53
C ARG A 197 24.16 -33.10 0.57
N GLU A 198 23.11 -32.33 0.31
CA GLU A 198 23.14 -30.87 0.41
C GLU A 198 23.45 -30.40 1.83
N ALA A 199 22.86 -31.05 2.85
CA ALA A 199 23.18 -30.75 4.25
C ALA A 199 24.65 -31.03 4.60
N LYS A 200 25.24 -32.11 4.07
CA LYS A 200 26.67 -32.42 4.26
C LYS A 200 27.58 -31.43 3.54
N GLU A 201 27.21 -30.98 2.35
CA GLU A 201 27.98 -29.98 1.61
C GLU A 201 27.94 -28.61 2.30
N ALA A 202 26.77 -28.20 2.80
CA ALA A 202 26.60 -26.98 3.58
C ALA A 202 27.47 -27.00 4.86
N ALA A 203 27.49 -28.12 5.58
CA ALA A 203 28.35 -28.27 6.76
C ALA A 203 29.84 -28.15 6.42
N ARG A 204 30.30 -28.74 5.30
CA ARG A 204 31.69 -28.65 4.85
C ARG A 204 32.07 -27.23 4.42
N LEU A 205 31.15 -26.47 3.83
CA LEU A 205 31.38 -25.06 3.49
C LEU A 205 31.46 -24.18 4.74
N ALA A 206 30.61 -24.43 5.74
CA ALA A 206 30.66 -23.73 7.02
C ALA A 206 31.99 -23.99 7.76
N GLU A 207 32.49 -25.23 7.77
CA GLU A 207 33.78 -25.58 8.37
C GLU A 207 34.96 -24.89 7.65
N LYS A 208 34.93 -24.84 6.32
CA LYS A 208 35.95 -24.12 5.52
C LYS A 208 35.94 -22.61 5.75
N ALA A 209 34.76 -22.02 5.98
CA ALA A 209 34.66 -20.60 6.30
C ALA A 209 35.29 -20.31 7.67
N ALA A 210 34.94 -21.10 8.70
CA ALA A 210 35.50 -20.94 10.04
C ALA A 210 37.03 -21.14 10.10
N GLY A 211 37.59 -22.07 9.32
CA GLY A 211 39.04 -22.31 9.29
C GLY A 211 39.86 -21.23 8.59
N LYS A 212 39.27 -20.45 7.67
CA LYS A 212 39.99 -19.45 6.88
C LYS A 212 40.17 -18.12 7.62
N ASP A 213 39.25 -17.79 8.52
CA ASP A 213 39.32 -16.56 9.31
C ASP A 213 40.31 -16.70 10.49
N ALA A 214 40.49 -17.89 11.04
CA ALA A 214 41.45 -18.14 12.13
C ALA A 214 42.93 -18.05 11.70
N ALA A 215 43.25 -18.21 10.40
CA ALA A 215 44.63 -18.21 9.90
C ALA A 215 45.15 -16.82 9.48
N LYS A 216 44.29 -15.78 9.44
CA LYS A 216 44.67 -14.45 8.94
C LYS A 216 44.98 -13.42 10.04
N ASP A 217 44.66 -13.73 11.30
CA ASP A 217 44.92 -12.88 12.47
C ASP A 217 46.02 -13.41 13.41
N ALA A 218 47.00 -14.14 12.87
CA ALA A 218 48.25 -14.38 13.59
C ALA A 218 49.19 -13.17 13.39
N PRO A 219 49.46 -12.33 14.41
CA PRO A 219 50.28 -11.14 14.26
C PRO A 219 51.74 -11.54 13.98
N LYS A 220 52.22 -11.16 12.80
CA LYS A 220 53.64 -11.19 12.44
C LYS A 220 54.37 -10.06 13.19
N ALA A 221 54.62 -10.27 14.48
CA ALA A 221 55.46 -9.41 15.30
C ALA A 221 56.94 -9.61 14.91
N VAL A 222 57.42 -8.78 13.99
CA VAL A 222 58.84 -8.49 13.73
C VAL A 222 59.18 -7.32 14.67
N ALA A 223 59.90 -7.55 15.77
CA ALA A 223 61.36 -7.51 15.90
C ALA A 223 61.96 -6.09 15.75
N GLN A 224 62.01 -5.37 16.88
CA GLN A 224 62.94 -4.28 17.23
C GLN A 224 62.71 -4.03 18.72
N GLY A 225 63.65 -4.06 19.67
CA GLY A 225 65.06 -4.35 19.72
C GLY A 225 65.52 -4.10 21.18
N GLY A 226 66.62 -4.74 21.60
CA GLY A 226 67.48 -4.29 22.70
C GLY A 226 67.04 -4.56 24.15
N GLY A 227 67.88 -5.26 24.91
CA GLY A 227 67.80 -5.29 26.37
C GLY A 227 68.35 -6.55 27.03
N LYS A 228 69.68 -6.73 27.01
CA LYS A 228 70.41 -7.64 27.92
C LYS A 228 70.30 -7.11 29.35
N SER A 229 69.80 -7.92 30.29
CA SER A 229 70.47 -8.23 31.56
C SER A 229 69.64 -9.16 32.47
N ASP A 230 70.26 -10.29 32.78
CA ASP A 230 70.36 -10.96 34.09
C ASP A 230 69.13 -11.14 35.01
N ALA A 231 68.79 -12.42 35.21
CA ALA A 231 68.43 -13.11 36.48
C ALA A 231 67.51 -14.29 36.13
N LYS A 232 67.95 -15.55 35.96
CA LYS A 232 68.50 -16.49 36.95
C LYS A 232 67.72 -16.49 38.26
N VAL A 233 66.82 -17.47 38.44
CA VAL A 233 66.74 -18.45 39.55
C VAL A 233 65.34 -19.11 39.56
N ALA A 234 65.34 -20.43 39.85
CA ALA A 234 64.22 -21.34 40.17
C ALA A 234 63.41 -21.85 38.95
N ALA A 235 63.54 -23.09 38.42
CA ALA A 235 63.50 -24.41 39.08
C ALA A 235 62.25 -24.52 39.97
N LYS A 236 61.35 -25.50 39.91
CA LYS A 236 61.37 -26.92 39.55
C LYS A 236 59.95 -27.43 39.93
N ASP A 237 59.58 -28.61 39.44
CA ASP A 237 58.42 -29.42 39.86
C ASP A 237 57.04 -29.02 39.30
N ALA A 238 56.54 -29.82 38.34
CA ALA A 238 55.43 -30.75 38.59
C ALA A 238 55.10 -31.53 37.31
N ALA A 239 55.48 -32.81 37.32
CA ALA A 239 54.98 -33.84 36.45
C ALA A 239 53.61 -34.35 36.93
N GLY A 240 52.83 -34.92 36.02
CA GLY A 240 51.59 -35.68 36.28
C GLY A 240 50.75 -35.73 35.00
N ASP A 241 50.89 -36.72 34.12
CA ASP A 241 50.48 -38.14 34.23
C ASP A 241 49.00 -38.39 33.89
N ALA A 242 48.74 -39.57 33.34
CA ALA A 242 47.46 -40.25 33.10
C ALA A 242 46.74 -40.09 31.74
N THR A 243 47.15 -40.98 30.83
CA THR A 243 46.31 -41.84 29.96
C THR A 243 44.96 -42.33 30.52
N ALA A 244 43.92 -42.42 29.68
CA ALA A 244 42.88 -43.49 29.64
C ALA A 244 41.89 -43.23 28.47
N LYS A 245 41.73 -44.11 27.46
CA LYS A 245 40.89 -45.35 27.41
C LYS A 245 39.39 -45.02 27.24
N ASP A 246 38.84 -45.08 26.02
CA ASP A 246 38.14 -46.26 25.44
C ASP A 246 37.03 -46.83 26.35
N THR A 247 35.76 -46.71 25.92
CA THR A 247 34.67 -47.73 26.03
C THR A 247 33.25 -47.16 25.79
N GLY A 248 32.40 -47.98 25.14
CA GLY A 248 30.92 -47.99 25.23
C GLY A 248 30.20 -47.27 24.09
N LYS A 249 29.53 -47.88 23.09
CA LYS A 249 28.82 -49.16 22.94
C LYS A 249 27.60 -49.34 23.86
N ASP A 250 26.45 -49.53 23.20
CA ASP A 250 25.18 -50.15 23.62
C ASP A 250 24.22 -49.42 24.58
N SER A 251 23.03 -49.09 24.07
CA SER A 251 21.69 -49.28 24.68
C SER A 251 20.65 -48.70 23.71
N GLY A 252 19.81 -49.50 23.05
CA GLY A 252 18.53 -50.05 23.57
C GLY A 252 17.40 -49.08 23.19
N LYS A 253 16.55 -49.29 22.17
CA LYS A 253 15.55 -50.35 21.95
C LYS A 253 14.62 -50.56 23.16
N GLU A 254 13.59 -49.72 23.27
CA GLU A 254 12.29 -50.14 23.81
C GLU A 254 11.15 -49.55 22.97
N ALA A 255 10.20 -50.42 22.68
CA ALA A 255 8.91 -50.16 22.07
C ALA A 255 7.83 -50.22 23.17
N VAL A 256 6.57 -50.00 22.77
CA VAL A 256 5.30 -50.23 23.49
C VAL A 256 4.76 -48.96 24.18
N LYS A 257 3.49 -48.53 24.09
CA LYS A 257 2.27 -48.87 23.31
C LYS A 257 1.17 -47.90 23.79
N THR A 258 0.22 -47.59 22.92
CA THR A 258 -1.20 -47.21 23.20
C THR A 258 -1.52 -46.04 24.13
N ALA A 259 -2.23 -45.04 23.58
CA ALA A 259 -3.59 -44.71 24.03
C ALA A 259 -4.31 -43.85 22.96
N ALA A 260 -5.36 -44.42 22.39
CA ALA A 260 -6.33 -43.72 21.56
C ALA A 260 -7.31 -42.97 22.47
N ALA A 261 -7.57 -41.68 22.18
CA ALA A 261 -8.64 -40.92 22.80
C ALA A 261 -9.65 -40.46 21.72
N LYS A 262 -10.79 -41.13 21.76
CA LYS A 262 -12.07 -40.80 21.13
C LYS A 262 -12.64 -39.53 21.77
N PRO A 263 -13.44 -38.74 21.05
CA PRO A 263 -14.69 -38.34 21.68
C PRO A 263 -15.89 -38.58 20.77
N ALA A 264 -16.88 -39.29 21.32
CA ALA A 264 -18.24 -39.36 20.80
C ALA A 264 -19.14 -38.49 21.68
N GLY A 265 -19.92 -37.65 21.01
CA GLY A 265 -21.28 -37.18 21.27
C GLY A 265 -21.75 -36.86 22.70
N LYS A 266 -22.43 -35.71 22.84
CA LYS A 266 -23.82 -35.71 23.32
C LYS A 266 -24.57 -34.42 22.98
N GLU A 267 -25.82 -34.64 22.61
CA GLU A 267 -26.90 -33.69 22.34
C GLU A 267 -27.20 -32.75 23.53
N ALA A 268 -27.67 -31.55 23.22
CA ALA A 268 -28.63 -30.83 24.04
C ALA A 268 -29.48 -29.89 23.16
N ALA A 269 -30.74 -30.26 22.99
CA ALA A 269 -31.84 -29.39 22.60
C ALA A 269 -32.41 -28.68 23.84
N GLY A 270 -33.16 -27.60 23.62
CA GLY A 270 -33.84 -26.78 24.64
C GLY A 270 -33.08 -25.47 24.89
N ASP A 271 -33.69 -24.31 25.10
CA ASP A 271 -35.03 -23.94 25.51
C ASP A 271 -35.06 -22.39 25.40
N GLY A 272 -36.05 -21.75 24.78
CA GLY A 272 -37.21 -21.28 25.53
C GLY A 272 -36.92 -20.03 26.39
N GLY A 273 -36.55 -18.90 25.78
CA GLY A 273 -36.36 -17.62 26.50
C GLY A 273 -37.34 -16.56 26.04
N LYS A 274 -38.60 -16.66 26.50
CA LYS A 274 -39.55 -15.54 26.57
C LYS A 274 -39.04 -14.58 27.64
N ASP A 275 -38.92 -13.30 27.32
CA ASP A 275 -39.27 -12.23 28.26
C ASP A 275 -39.82 -11.05 27.47
N ALA A 276 -41.14 -10.91 27.59
CA ALA A 276 -41.84 -9.66 27.38
C ALA A 276 -41.59 -8.78 28.60
N VAL A 277 -41.42 -7.46 28.41
CA VAL A 277 -41.99 -6.44 29.31
C VAL A 277 -41.96 -5.07 28.60
N THR A 278 -43.19 -4.58 28.37
CA THR A 278 -43.68 -3.18 28.39
C THR A 278 -42.89 -2.11 27.63
N GLY A 279 -43.45 -1.35 26.70
CA GLY A 279 -44.82 -0.83 26.62
C GLY A 279 -44.79 0.68 26.82
N THR A 280 -45.04 1.46 25.76
CA THR A 280 -45.74 2.73 25.91
C THR A 280 -46.47 3.08 24.61
N ALA A 281 -47.73 3.45 24.80
CA ALA A 281 -48.74 3.62 23.79
C ALA A 281 -48.61 4.92 23.01
N GLY A 282 -48.98 4.88 21.73
CA GLY A 282 -49.29 6.03 20.89
C GLY A 282 -50.32 5.60 19.85
N LYS A 283 -51.61 5.79 20.17
CA LYS A 283 -52.78 5.39 19.40
C LYS A 283 -53.30 6.56 18.58
N GLY A 284 -53.62 6.32 17.31
CA GLY A 284 -54.41 7.21 16.43
C GLY A 284 -53.64 7.58 15.15
N ALA A 285 -54.10 7.36 13.93
CA ALA A 285 -55.42 6.98 13.44
C ALA A 285 -55.26 6.19 12.12
N ARG A 286 -56.17 5.22 11.92
CA ARG A 286 -56.39 4.56 10.63
C ARG A 286 -57.18 5.50 9.72
N THR A 287 -56.77 5.58 8.46
CA THR A 287 -57.71 5.56 7.32
C THR A 287 -57.15 4.64 6.25
N GLU A 288 -58.05 3.84 5.71
CA GLU A 288 -57.85 2.73 4.79
C GLU A 288 -57.56 3.21 3.36
N ALA A 289 -56.64 2.54 2.67
CA ALA A 289 -56.77 2.31 1.23
C ALA A 289 -55.95 1.08 0.83
N ALA A 290 -56.65 0.17 0.16
CA ALA A 290 -56.22 -1.16 -0.21
C ALA A 290 -55.19 -1.20 -1.37
N ALA A 291 -54.46 -2.31 -1.40
CA ALA A 291 -53.99 -3.03 -2.58
C ALA A 291 -52.93 -2.37 -3.49
N ALA A 292 -51.66 -2.66 -3.18
CA ALA A 292 -50.71 -3.20 -4.17
C ALA A 292 -49.53 -3.84 -3.42
N THR A 293 -49.63 -5.14 -3.16
CA THR A 293 -48.49 -5.99 -2.76
C THR A 293 -47.59 -6.17 -3.98
N ALA A 294 -46.81 -5.14 -4.32
CA ALA A 294 -45.69 -5.27 -5.24
C ALA A 294 -44.50 -5.81 -4.44
N ALA A 295 -44.11 -7.05 -4.72
CA ALA A 295 -42.91 -7.66 -4.17
C ALA A 295 -41.68 -6.79 -4.54
N PRO A 296 -40.72 -6.59 -3.62
CA PRO A 296 -39.53 -5.80 -3.92
C PRO A 296 -38.60 -6.59 -4.84
N GLY A 297 -38.66 -6.31 -6.14
CA GLY A 297 -37.70 -6.78 -7.15
C GLY A 297 -36.31 -6.12 -7.07
N GLY A 298 -35.96 -5.50 -5.94
CA GLY A 298 -34.79 -4.62 -5.77
C GLY A 298 -33.41 -5.30 -5.74
N GLY A 299 -33.30 -6.55 -6.19
CA GLY A 299 -32.02 -7.25 -6.31
C GLY A 299 -31.27 -6.90 -7.61
N GLY A 300 -31.99 -6.69 -8.72
CA GLY A 300 -31.39 -6.34 -10.01
C GLY A 300 -30.78 -4.93 -10.00
N ASP A 301 -31.49 -4.00 -9.37
CA ASP A 301 -31.13 -2.58 -9.31
C ASP A 301 -29.80 -2.37 -8.58
N ARG A 302 -29.45 -3.19 -7.59
CA ARG A 302 -28.16 -3.04 -6.91
C ARG A 302 -27.00 -3.45 -7.81
N ASN A 303 -27.14 -4.56 -8.53
CA ASN A 303 -26.13 -5.06 -9.46
C ASN A 303 -25.91 -4.10 -10.64
N GLU A 304 -26.97 -3.44 -11.10
CA GLU A 304 -26.84 -2.46 -12.19
C GLU A 304 -26.05 -1.21 -11.77
N LEU A 305 -26.20 -0.70 -10.53
CA LEU A 305 -25.37 0.42 -10.05
C LEU A 305 -23.90 0.02 -9.97
N GLU A 306 -23.62 -1.20 -9.49
CA GLU A 306 -22.26 -1.73 -9.40
C GLU A 306 -21.65 -1.89 -10.79
N HIS A 307 -22.42 -2.36 -11.77
CA HIS A 307 -21.98 -2.42 -13.17
C HIS A 307 -21.71 -1.04 -13.76
N ILE A 308 -22.60 -0.07 -13.56
CA ILE A 308 -22.40 1.32 -14.01
C ILE A 308 -21.16 1.94 -13.36
N ALA A 309 -20.96 1.70 -12.06
CA ALA A 309 -19.76 2.15 -11.35
C ALA A 309 -18.49 1.49 -11.90
N MET A 310 -18.56 0.22 -12.29
CA MET A 310 -17.47 -0.51 -12.93
C MET A 310 -17.09 0.08 -14.30
N LEU A 311 -18.06 0.34 -15.18
CA LEU A 311 -17.83 0.97 -16.49
C LEU A 311 -17.23 2.39 -16.33
N SER A 312 -17.74 3.15 -15.36
CA SER A 312 -17.18 4.46 -15.01
C SER A 312 -15.71 4.37 -14.59
N ALA A 313 -15.33 3.36 -13.82
CA ALA A 313 -13.95 3.14 -13.39
C ALA A 313 -13.04 2.72 -14.56
N GLN A 314 -13.58 2.01 -15.56
CA GLN A 314 -12.87 1.64 -16.79
C GLN A 314 -12.71 2.81 -17.77
N GLY A 315 -13.35 3.95 -17.50
CA GLY A 315 -13.27 5.16 -18.33
C GLY A 315 -14.34 5.26 -19.41
N GLU A 316 -15.29 4.32 -19.42
CA GLU A 316 -16.47 4.26 -20.30
C GLU A 316 -17.59 5.17 -19.77
N VAL A 317 -17.26 6.45 -19.61
CA VAL A 317 -18.12 7.46 -18.97
C VAL A 317 -19.44 7.64 -19.74
N ASP A 318 -19.41 7.55 -21.07
CA ASP A 318 -20.59 7.76 -21.91
C ASP A 318 -21.64 6.65 -21.79
N GLU A 319 -21.19 5.39 -21.74
CA GLU A 319 -22.07 4.24 -21.55
C GLU A 319 -22.66 4.22 -20.14
N ALA A 320 -21.83 4.51 -19.14
CA ALA A 320 -22.26 4.65 -17.76
C ALA A 320 -23.35 5.74 -17.61
N ILE A 321 -23.20 6.89 -18.29
CA ILE A 321 -24.22 7.95 -18.32
C ILE A 321 -25.50 7.43 -18.97
N ALA A 322 -25.43 6.78 -20.14
CA ALA A 322 -26.63 6.33 -20.86
C ALA A 322 -27.44 5.31 -20.05
N LEU A 323 -26.78 4.35 -19.41
CA LEU A 323 -27.42 3.37 -18.53
C LEU A 323 -28.06 4.04 -17.31
N LEU A 324 -27.36 5.00 -16.70
CA LEU A 324 -27.83 5.69 -15.51
C LEU A 324 -28.96 6.68 -15.81
N GLU A 325 -28.97 7.31 -16.99
CA GLU A 325 -30.09 8.14 -17.46
C GLU A 325 -31.34 7.29 -17.66
N ARG A 326 -31.23 6.15 -18.36
CA ARG A 326 -32.33 5.21 -18.57
C ARG A 326 -32.93 4.76 -17.24
N ARG A 327 -32.09 4.43 -16.27
CA ARG A 327 -32.51 4.05 -14.94
C ARG A 327 -33.12 5.21 -14.15
N SER A 328 -32.54 6.40 -14.20
CA SER A 328 -33.08 7.57 -13.49
C SER A 328 -34.48 7.95 -13.97
N ALA A 329 -34.82 7.61 -15.21
CA ALA A 329 -36.16 7.76 -15.75
C ALA A 329 -37.16 6.76 -15.12
N GLN A 330 -36.69 5.54 -14.79
CA GLN A 330 -37.45 4.51 -14.09
C GLN A 330 -37.59 4.84 -12.59
N ASP A 331 -36.47 5.17 -11.93
CA ASP A 331 -36.39 5.44 -10.50
C ASP A 331 -35.94 6.87 -10.18
N ARG A 332 -36.85 7.83 -10.36
CA ARG A 332 -36.58 9.27 -10.10
C ARG A 332 -36.24 9.59 -8.64
N ARG A 333 -36.50 8.66 -7.71
CA ARG A 333 -36.35 8.85 -6.26
C ARG A 333 -35.04 8.33 -5.69
N ASP A 334 -34.20 7.63 -6.45
CA ASP A 334 -32.93 7.12 -5.92
C ASP A 334 -31.87 8.25 -5.80
N PRO A 335 -31.51 8.67 -4.57
CA PRO A 335 -30.52 9.73 -4.38
C PRO A 335 -29.10 9.29 -4.75
N SER A 336 -28.80 8.00 -4.69
CA SER A 336 -27.46 7.47 -4.97
C SER A 336 -27.16 7.50 -6.46
N ALA A 337 -28.12 7.06 -7.29
CA ALA A 337 -28.05 7.16 -8.75
C ALA A 337 -27.92 8.61 -9.23
N ARG A 338 -28.67 9.55 -8.63
CA ARG A 338 -28.58 10.98 -8.99
C ARG A 338 -27.22 11.59 -8.69
N ARG A 339 -26.62 11.28 -7.54
CA ARG A 339 -25.28 11.73 -7.17
C ARG A 339 -24.23 11.18 -8.13
N LEU A 340 -24.28 9.88 -8.43
CA LEU A 340 -23.37 9.25 -9.38
C LEU A 340 -23.50 9.88 -10.79
N LEU A 341 -24.73 10.17 -11.24
CA LEU A 341 -24.96 10.81 -12.54
C LEU A 341 -24.39 12.23 -12.60
N ALA A 342 -24.52 13.00 -11.51
CA ALA A 342 -23.91 14.32 -11.39
C ALA A 342 -22.37 14.24 -11.46
N ASP A 343 -21.75 13.32 -10.74
CA ASP A 343 -20.29 13.10 -10.78
C ASP A 343 -19.80 12.72 -12.18
N LEU A 344 -20.53 11.84 -12.89
CA LEU A 344 -20.20 11.46 -14.27
C LEU A 344 -20.29 12.64 -15.23
N TYR A 345 -21.30 13.51 -15.07
CA TYR A 345 -21.40 14.73 -15.89
C TYR A 345 -20.27 15.71 -15.68
N VAL A 346 -19.76 15.84 -14.45
CA VAL A 346 -18.57 16.67 -14.20
C VAL A 346 -17.34 16.08 -14.89
N ARG A 347 -17.11 14.76 -14.80
CA ARG A 347 -15.99 14.11 -15.50
C ARG A 347 -16.08 14.28 -17.02
N LYS A 348 -17.29 14.14 -17.58
CA LYS A 348 -17.52 14.36 -19.02
C LYS A 348 -17.30 15.82 -19.40
N ALA A 349 -17.78 16.77 -18.59
CA ALA A 349 -17.55 18.19 -18.82
C ALA A 349 -16.06 18.54 -18.85
N GLU A 350 -15.26 17.99 -17.92
CA GLU A 350 -13.81 18.19 -17.88
C GLU A 350 -13.14 17.61 -19.13
N ARG A 351 -13.51 16.41 -19.58
CA ARG A 351 -12.97 15.80 -20.80
C ARG A 351 -13.32 16.60 -22.05
N VAL A 352 -14.58 17.03 -22.18
CA VAL A 352 -15.05 17.81 -23.34
C VAL A 352 -14.46 19.22 -23.34
N ALA A 353 -14.25 19.84 -22.17
CA ALA A 353 -13.71 21.19 -22.08
C ALA A 353 -12.27 21.35 -22.58
N VAL A 354 -11.53 20.24 -22.73
CA VAL A 354 -10.22 20.24 -23.37
C VAL A 354 -10.32 20.62 -24.84
N THR A 355 -11.36 20.18 -25.53
CA THR A 355 -11.57 20.41 -26.98
C THR A 355 -12.61 21.50 -27.24
N ASP A 356 -13.72 21.46 -26.53
CA ASP A 356 -14.82 22.41 -26.63
C ASP A 356 -15.32 22.83 -25.25
N ARG A 357 -14.90 24.02 -24.86
CA ARG A 357 -15.30 24.64 -23.59
C ARG A 357 -16.80 24.91 -23.51
N ALA A 358 -17.45 25.29 -24.61
CA ALA A 358 -18.88 25.55 -24.63
C ALA A 358 -19.68 24.26 -24.41
N GLY A 359 -19.24 23.16 -25.05
CA GLY A 359 -19.72 21.82 -24.80
C GLY A 359 -19.58 21.41 -23.33
N GLY A 360 -18.43 21.68 -22.71
CA GLY A 360 -18.22 21.46 -21.27
C GLY A 360 -19.24 22.19 -20.39
N ILE A 361 -19.54 23.46 -20.69
CA ILE A 361 -20.51 24.27 -19.92
C ILE A 361 -21.90 23.64 -19.99
N SER A 362 -22.31 23.11 -21.15
CA SER A 362 -23.62 22.47 -21.31
C SER A 362 -23.78 21.23 -20.40
N TRP A 363 -22.71 20.46 -20.19
CA TRP A 363 -22.70 19.31 -19.29
C TRP A 363 -22.75 19.72 -17.82
N LEU A 364 -22.06 20.80 -17.43
CA LEU A 364 -22.16 21.36 -16.07
C LEU A 364 -23.58 21.86 -15.78
N GLN A 365 -24.26 22.49 -16.74
CA GLN A 365 -25.65 22.89 -16.58
C GLN A 365 -26.59 21.69 -16.39
N LYS A 366 -26.36 20.58 -17.11
CA LYS A 366 -27.11 19.32 -16.88
C LYS A 366 -26.84 18.76 -15.48
N CYS A 367 -25.59 18.78 -15.01
CA CYS A 367 -25.24 18.40 -13.65
C CYS A 367 -26.03 19.22 -12.61
N LEU A 368 -26.06 20.54 -12.74
CA LEU A 368 -26.76 21.43 -11.80
C LEU A 368 -28.30 21.29 -11.85
N LYS A 369 -28.87 20.85 -12.98
CA LYS A 369 -30.30 20.51 -13.06
C LYS A 369 -30.65 19.28 -12.23
N ILE A 370 -29.72 18.32 -12.11
CA ILE A 370 -29.92 17.09 -11.33
C ILE A 370 -29.57 17.31 -9.88
N ASP A 371 -28.44 17.97 -9.60
CA ASP A 371 -28.00 18.33 -8.26
C ASP A 371 -27.53 19.79 -8.23
N GLY A 372 -28.44 20.67 -7.83
CA GLY A 372 -28.18 22.11 -7.75
C GLY A 372 -27.13 22.50 -6.69
N LYS A 373 -26.73 21.58 -5.81
CA LYS A 373 -25.74 21.82 -4.76
C LYS A 373 -24.40 21.12 -5.02
N HIS A 374 -24.16 20.62 -6.23
CA HIS A 374 -22.93 19.89 -6.53
C HIS A 374 -21.69 20.81 -6.46
N PRO A 375 -20.81 20.66 -5.44
CA PRO A 375 -19.79 21.66 -5.14
C PRO A 375 -18.74 21.80 -6.24
N ARG A 376 -18.34 20.68 -6.84
CA ARG A 376 -17.34 20.65 -7.93
C ARG A 376 -17.85 21.29 -9.21
N ALA A 377 -19.15 21.14 -9.52
CA ALA A 377 -19.73 21.70 -10.73
C ALA A 377 -19.81 23.23 -10.66
N LEU A 378 -20.21 23.76 -9.49
CA LEU A 378 -20.23 25.20 -9.22
C LEU A 378 -18.82 25.81 -9.26
N ALA A 379 -17.83 25.13 -8.66
CA ALA A 379 -16.44 25.57 -8.69
C ALA A 379 -15.88 25.67 -10.11
N LEU A 380 -16.09 24.65 -10.95
CA LEU A 380 -15.66 24.66 -12.35
C LEU A 380 -16.38 25.73 -13.17
N MET A 381 -17.68 25.90 -12.98
CA MET A 381 -18.46 26.91 -13.70
C MET A 381 -17.96 28.32 -13.37
N ARG A 382 -17.67 28.60 -12.09
CA ARG A 382 -17.06 29.87 -11.65
C ARG A 382 -15.67 30.06 -12.24
N GLN A 383 -14.80 29.05 -12.12
CA GLN A 383 -13.45 29.09 -12.70
C GLN A 383 -13.50 29.41 -14.20
N TRP A 384 -14.49 28.86 -14.92
CA TRP A 384 -14.57 29.10 -16.34
C TRP A 384 -15.10 30.49 -16.71
N ILE A 385 -16.01 31.05 -15.92
CA ILE A 385 -16.46 32.44 -16.07
C ILE A 385 -15.31 33.41 -15.75
N ASP A 386 -14.55 33.15 -14.69
CA ASP A 386 -13.41 34.00 -14.30
C ASP A 386 -12.33 33.99 -15.40
N ALA A 387 -12.04 32.80 -15.96
CA ALA A 387 -11.07 32.68 -17.05
C ALA A 387 -11.56 33.27 -18.39
N SER A 388 -12.87 33.34 -18.67
CA SER A 388 -13.36 34.06 -19.85
C SER A 388 -13.35 35.57 -19.65
N ALA A 389 -13.63 36.06 -18.44
CA ALA A 389 -13.51 37.47 -18.08
C ALA A 389 -12.05 37.96 -18.18
N ALA A 390 -11.09 37.16 -17.75
CA ALA A 390 -9.67 37.46 -17.88
C ALA A 390 -9.22 37.65 -19.34
N LEU A 391 -9.71 36.81 -20.26
CA LEU A 391 -9.41 36.91 -21.69
C LEU A 391 -10.08 38.14 -22.35
N GLY A 392 -11.28 38.52 -21.92
CA GLY A 392 -11.98 39.69 -22.45
C GLY A 392 -11.36 41.03 -22.07
N THR A 393 -10.64 41.10 -20.95
CA THR A 393 -10.12 42.37 -20.41
C THR A 393 -8.77 42.78 -21.04
N GLY A 394 -8.09 41.87 -21.74
CA GLY A 394 -6.79 42.12 -22.37
C GLY A 394 -6.81 42.58 -23.83
N GLY A 395 -7.97 42.55 -24.52
CA GLY A 395 -8.05 42.73 -25.98
C GLY A 395 -8.43 44.12 -26.50
N GLY A 396 -8.72 45.10 -25.63
CA GLY A 396 -9.37 46.36 -26.02
C GLY A 396 -8.48 47.59 -26.23
N LYS A 397 -7.14 47.47 -26.16
CA LYS A 397 -6.22 48.60 -26.35
C LYS A 397 -5.12 48.30 -27.39
N THR A 398 -5.50 47.78 -28.55
CA THR A 398 -4.79 48.23 -29.76
C THR A 398 -5.34 49.60 -30.11
N VAL A 399 -4.63 50.60 -29.60
CA VAL A 399 -4.67 51.97 -30.10
C VAL A 399 -4.66 51.88 -31.62
N THR A 400 -5.78 52.25 -32.25
CA THR A 400 -5.82 52.62 -33.66
C THR A 400 -4.93 53.85 -33.77
N ALA A 401 -3.62 53.64 -33.93
CA ALA A 401 -2.68 54.68 -34.24
C ALA A 401 -3.14 55.26 -35.58
N ALA A 402 -3.65 56.49 -35.52
CA ALA A 402 -3.97 57.31 -36.67
C ALA A 402 -2.84 57.18 -37.69
N GLY A 403 -3.20 56.78 -38.91
CA GLY A 403 -2.27 56.70 -40.02
C GLY A 403 -1.57 58.05 -40.23
N PRO A 404 -0.27 58.06 -40.55
CA PRO A 404 0.41 59.30 -40.91
C PRO A 404 -0.24 59.85 -42.17
N ALA A 405 -0.74 61.08 -42.07
CA ALA A 405 -1.21 61.88 -43.19
C ALA A 405 -0.12 61.95 -44.27
N VAL A 406 -0.44 61.45 -45.46
CA VAL A 406 0.37 61.63 -46.68
C VAL A 406 0.15 63.08 -47.16
N PRO A 407 1.17 63.96 -47.14
CA PRO A 407 1.04 65.30 -47.68
C PRO A 407 1.02 65.27 -49.21
N GLY A 408 0.07 66.01 -49.78
CA GLY A 408 -0.27 66.01 -51.19
C GLY A 408 0.89 66.38 -52.13
N ALA A 409 0.98 65.61 -53.21
CA ALA A 409 1.67 65.99 -54.43
C ALA A 409 0.93 67.17 -55.07
N ARG A 410 1.55 68.36 -55.02
CA ARG A 410 1.13 69.55 -55.74
C ARG A 410 1.60 69.43 -57.18
N SER A 411 0.63 69.24 -58.07
CA SER A 411 0.79 69.35 -59.52
C SER A 411 0.74 70.82 -59.95
N VAL A 412 1.36 71.07 -61.11
CA VAL A 412 1.11 72.16 -62.08
C VAL A 412 2.12 73.32 -62.15
N ARG A 413 2.89 73.25 -63.25
CA ARG A 413 3.37 74.27 -64.21
C ARG A 413 4.34 75.37 -63.79
#